data_AF-G3XQA1-F1
#
_entry.id   AF-G3XQA1-F1
#
_cell.length_a   1.000
_cell.length_b   1.000
_cell.length_c   1.000
_cell.angle_alpha   90.00
_cell.angle_beta   90.00
_cell.angle_gamma   90.00
#
_symmetry.space_group_name_H-M   'P 1'
#
loop_
_entity.id
_entity.type
_entity.pdbx_description
1 polymer ?
#
loop_
_entity_poly.entity_id
_entity_poly.type
_entity_poly.pdbx_seq_one_letter_code
_entity_poly.pdbx_strand_id
1 'polypeptide(L)'
;RFNPDELYPKHFTLSDIEVPAHNMVFLACPGSERKCPHCKRHTRHLGCIVIAIDGACRNNGRYGARASTGVYHGHDHPLNGSASLSPNLKQTSQVAELAACERALLGAYVMQKCWDGLSEMTGDGEERLHTVVIKSDSEYVVRGMTEWIFKWKANDWTTAKGLPVANQEHFKKIDSLVESLENEQVPVQFWQVPREFNQEADRLAASAL
;
A
#
# COMPACT_ATOMS: atom_id res chain seq x y z
N ARG A 1 -2.48 -2.60 11.89
CA ARG A 1 -2.98 -1.36 11.22
C ARG A 1 -2.00 -0.26 11.54
N PHE A 2 -1.60 0.55 10.56
CA PHE A 2 -0.79 1.74 10.82
C PHE A 2 -1.72 2.87 11.28
N ASN A 3 -1.49 3.39 12.49
CA ASN A 3 -2.26 4.48 13.05
C ASN A 3 -1.33 5.66 13.38
N PRO A 4 -1.27 6.69 12.51
CA PRO A 4 -0.51 7.90 12.77
C PRO A 4 -0.72 8.53 14.14
N ASP A 5 -1.97 8.57 14.61
CA ASP A 5 -2.33 9.28 15.84
C ASP A 5 -1.75 8.63 17.11
N GLU A 6 -1.41 7.35 17.02
CA GLU A 6 -0.75 6.60 18.11
C GLU A 6 0.78 6.67 18.01
N LEU A 7 1.32 6.88 16.81
CA LEU A 7 2.74 6.75 16.52
C LEU A 7 3.46 8.10 16.45
N TYR A 8 2.77 9.15 15.98
CA TYR A 8 3.38 10.46 15.71
C TYR A 8 2.92 11.53 16.71
N PRO A 9 3.81 12.45 17.09
CA PRO A 9 3.41 13.62 17.87
C PRO A 9 2.38 14.50 17.14
N LYS A 10 1.56 15.22 17.90
CA LYS A 10 0.46 16.06 17.38
C LYS A 10 0.88 17.17 16.41
N HIS A 11 2.17 17.51 16.32
CA HIS A 11 2.65 18.52 15.38
C HIS A 11 2.88 17.98 13.97
N PHE A 12 2.81 16.67 13.76
CA PHE A 12 2.85 16.06 12.43
C PHE A 12 1.49 16.17 11.75
N THR A 13 1.50 16.59 10.49
CA THR A 13 0.37 16.39 9.57
C THR A 13 0.53 15.05 8.83
N LEU A 14 -0.52 14.56 8.16
CA LEU A 14 -0.40 13.32 7.35
C LEU A 14 0.69 13.45 6.27
N SER A 15 0.82 14.63 5.67
CA SER A 15 1.88 14.91 4.69
C SER A 15 3.28 14.93 5.30
N ASP A 16 3.41 15.13 6.62
CA ASP A 16 4.71 15.12 7.30
C ASP A 16 5.23 13.71 7.57
N ILE A 17 4.33 12.72 7.57
CA ILE A 17 4.65 11.30 7.80
C ILE A 17 5.32 10.70 6.56
N GLU A 18 4.96 11.18 5.38
CA GLU A 18 5.55 10.75 4.11
C GLU A 18 6.74 11.64 3.75
N VAL A 19 7.93 11.05 3.70
CA VAL A 19 9.17 11.73 3.34
C VAL A 19 9.68 11.17 2.01
N PRO A 20 9.40 11.84 0.87
CA PRO A 20 9.97 11.44 -0.40
C PRO A 20 11.49 11.57 -0.38
N ALA A 21 12.20 10.57 -0.88
CA ALA A 21 13.64 10.62 -1.10
C ALA A 21 14.02 9.66 -2.22
N HIS A 22 14.97 10.08 -3.05
CA HIS A 22 15.29 9.36 -4.28
C HIS A 22 14.01 9.14 -5.10
N ASN A 23 13.73 7.91 -5.51
CA ASN A 23 12.52 7.52 -6.21
C ASN A 23 11.48 6.82 -5.31
N MET A 24 11.61 6.90 -3.98
CA MET A 24 10.71 6.23 -3.03
C MET A 24 10.10 7.20 -2.01
N VAL A 25 9.08 6.74 -1.29
CA VAL A 25 8.50 7.43 -0.13
C VAL A 25 8.81 6.63 1.13
N PHE A 26 9.34 7.32 2.15
CA PHE A 26 9.70 6.74 3.44
C PHE A 26 8.84 7.30 4.57
N LEU A 27 8.77 6.57 5.68
CA LEU A 27 8.17 7.08 6.91
C LEU A 27 9.11 8.07 7.60
N ALA A 28 8.55 9.20 8.04
CA ALA A 28 9.23 10.13 8.92
C ALA A 28 9.54 9.45 10.26
N CYS A 29 10.64 9.85 10.88
CA CYS A 29 10.97 9.48 12.25
C CYS A 29 10.04 10.22 13.22
N PRO A 30 9.24 9.51 14.05
CA PRO A 30 8.37 10.16 15.04
C PRO A 30 9.12 11.03 16.05
N GLY A 31 10.41 10.74 16.29
CA GLY A 31 11.30 11.55 17.13
C GLY A 31 11.84 12.82 16.46
N SER A 32 11.47 13.10 15.20
CA SER A 32 11.91 14.31 14.51
C SER A 32 11.16 15.54 15.00
N GLU A 33 11.81 16.32 15.87
CA GLU A 33 11.25 17.53 16.46
C GLU A 33 11.05 18.69 15.47
N ARG A 34 11.89 18.76 14.43
CA ARG A 34 11.85 19.84 13.45
C ARG A 34 12.17 19.36 12.04
N LYS A 35 11.58 20.03 11.06
CA LYS A 35 11.90 19.86 9.65
C LYS A 35 13.27 20.45 9.32
N CYS A 36 13.95 19.86 8.34
CA CYS A 36 15.14 20.45 7.76
C CYS A 36 14.83 21.86 7.22
N PRO A 37 15.66 22.88 7.51
CA PRO A 37 15.40 24.25 7.08
C PRO A 37 15.44 24.42 5.55
N HIS A 38 16.12 23.54 4.83
CA HIS A 38 16.28 23.59 3.38
C HIS A 38 15.13 22.89 2.65
N CYS A 39 14.97 21.58 2.87
CA CYS A 39 13.99 20.78 2.13
C CYS A 39 12.61 20.73 2.80
N LYS A 40 12.45 21.27 4.01
CA LYS A 40 11.20 21.29 4.79
C LYS A 40 10.61 19.90 5.08
N ARG A 41 11.47 18.87 5.19
CA ARG A 41 11.08 17.49 5.52
C ARG A 41 11.64 17.06 6.88
N HIS A 42 10.96 16.12 7.53
CA HIS A 42 11.47 15.44 8.73
C HIS A 42 12.58 14.44 8.38
N THR A 43 13.35 14.04 9.40
CA THR A 43 14.21 12.85 9.30
C THR A 43 13.35 11.64 8.97
N ARG A 44 13.87 10.68 8.19
CA ARG A 44 13.16 9.46 7.76
C ARG A 44 13.85 8.20 8.28
N HIS A 45 13.13 7.08 8.33
CA HIS A 45 13.70 5.74 8.51
C HIS A 45 13.92 5.08 7.15
N LEU A 46 15.16 4.68 6.84
CA LEU A 46 15.56 4.27 5.49
C LEU A 46 15.05 2.87 5.15
N GLY A 47 14.84 2.02 6.16
CA GLY A 47 14.15 0.74 6.00
C GLY A 47 12.61 0.79 6.01
N CYS A 48 11.97 1.95 6.12
CA CYS A 48 10.51 2.03 6.28
C CYS A 48 9.86 2.76 5.11
N ILE A 49 9.29 2.02 4.15
CA ILE A 49 8.71 2.59 2.92
C ILE A 49 7.19 2.66 2.96
N VAL A 50 6.63 3.57 2.16
CA VAL A 50 5.20 3.72 1.91
C VAL A 50 4.93 3.43 0.43
N ILE A 51 3.98 2.54 0.16
CA ILE A 51 3.50 2.25 -1.19
C ILE A 51 2.01 2.60 -1.25
N ALA A 52 1.66 3.56 -2.09
CA ALA A 52 0.29 4.02 -2.28
C ALA A 52 -0.40 3.18 -3.35
N ILE A 53 -1.63 2.77 -3.10
CA ILE A 53 -2.45 1.96 -4.02
C ILE A 53 -3.82 2.60 -4.24
N ASP A 54 -4.37 2.41 -5.43
CA ASP A 54 -5.74 2.78 -5.76
C ASP A 54 -6.33 1.84 -6.82
N GLY A 55 -7.65 1.68 -6.79
CA GLY A 55 -8.41 0.90 -7.75
C GLY A 55 -9.53 1.70 -8.38
N ALA A 56 -9.47 1.88 -9.70
CA ALA A 56 -10.49 2.63 -10.43
C ALA A 56 -11.38 1.68 -11.25
N CYS A 57 -12.67 2.01 -11.38
CA CYS A 57 -13.60 1.25 -12.21
C CYS A 57 -14.62 2.17 -12.91
N ARG A 58 -14.60 2.20 -14.24
CA ARG A 58 -15.63 2.84 -15.07
C ARG A 58 -16.83 1.91 -15.22
N ASN A 59 -18.03 2.49 -15.20
CA ASN A 59 -19.30 1.76 -15.31
C ASN A 59 -19.45 0.65 -14.24
N ASN A 60 -18.96 0.88 -13.02
CA ASN A 60 -19.00 -0.10 -11.93
C ASN A 60 -20.43 -0.62 -11.69
N GLY A 61 -20.58 -1.95 -11.72
CA GLY A 61 -21.88 -2.63 -11.58
C GLY A 61 -22.79 -2.57 -12.82
N ARG A 62 -22.31 -2.07 -13.96
CA ARG A 62 -23.07 -1.98 -15.22
C ARG A 62 -22.38 -2.74 -16.36
N TYR A 63 -23.11 -2.96 -17.44
CA TYR A 63 -22.56 -3.53 -18.67
C TYR A 63 -21.39 -2.67 -19.20
N GLY A 64 -20.33 -3.32 -19.67
CA GLY A 64 -19.12 -2.63 -20.13
C GLY A 64 -18.26 -2.03 -19.00
N ALA A 65 -18.40 -2.54 -17.77
CA ALA A 65 -17.50 -2.21 -16.67
C ALA A 65 -16.04 -2.52 -17.03
N ARG A 66 -15.14 -1.58 -16.73
CA ARG A 66 -13.69 -1.74 -16.88
C ARG A 66 -13.01 -1.24 -15.62
N ALA A 67 -12.06 -1.99 -15.14
CA ALA A 67 -11.37 -1.74 -13.89
C ALA A 67 -9.86 -1.72 -14.09
N SER A 68 -9.14 -0.98 -13.27
CA SER A 68 -7.70 -0.79 -13.36
C SER A 68 -7.07 -0.60 -11.99
N THR A 69 -5.77 -0.80 -11.93
CA THR A 69 -4.94 -0.67 -10.73
C THR A 69 -3.98 0.50 -10.87
N GLY A 70 -3.76 1.24 -9.80
CA GLY A 70 -2.71 2.23 -9.63
C GLY A 70 -1.81 1.85 -8.46
N VAL A 71 -0.49 1.86 -8.67
CA VAL A 71 0.50 1.61 -7.60
C VAL A 71 1.62 2.62 -7.72
N TYR A 72 1.85 3.37 -6.65
CA TYR A 72 2.84 4.44 -6.57
C TYR A 72 3.81 4.20 -5.41
N HIS A 73 5.10 4.15 -5.73
CA HIS A 73 6.20 3.92 -4.78
C HIS A 73 6.94 5.22 -4.45
N GLY A 74 6.91 6.21 -5.36
CA GLY A 74 7.63 7.47 -5.24
C GLY A 74 7.84 8.12 -6.61
N HIS A 75 8.42 9.32 -6.64
CA HIS A 75 8.60 10.05 -7.90
C HIS A 75 9.55 9.30 -8.84
N ASP A 76 9.15 9.13 -10.10
CA ASP A 76 9.93 8.41 -11.13
C ASP A 76 10.37 6.99 -10.76
N HIS A 77 9.68 6.33 -9.82
CA HIS A 77 9.98 4.95 -9.47
C HIS A 77 9.66 4.02 -10.64
N PRO A 78 10.56 3.09 -11.03
CA PRO A 78 10.34 2.18 -12.16
C PRO A 78 9.19 1.19 -11.93
N LEU A 79 8.83 0.93 -10.67
CA LEU A 79 7.66 0.09 -10.33
C LEU A 79 6.35 0.88 -10.21
N ASN A 80 6.36 2.21 -10.44
CA ASN A 80 5.10 2.92 -10.62
C ASN A 80 4.39 2.39 -11.86
N GLY A 81 3.08 2.17 -11.76
CA GLY A 81 2.37 1.66 -12.91
C GLY A 81 0.87 1.73 -12.80
N SER A 82 0.26 1.54 -13.96
CA SER A 82 -1.17 1.39 -14.13
C SER A 82 -1.45 0.16 -14.98
N ALA A 83 -2.42 -0.67 -14.60
CA ALA A 83 -2.79 -1.83 -15.41
C ALA A 83 -4.30 -2.06 -15.38
N SER A 84 -4.91 -2.22 -16.55
CA SER A 84 -6.30 -2.68 -16.66
C SER A 84 -6.41 -4.12 -16.16
N LEU A 85 -7.49 -4.43 -15.46
CA LEU A 85 -7.78 -5.80 -15.06
C LEU A 85 -8.12 -6.63 -16.29
N SER A 86 -7.71 -7.91 -16.26
CA SER A 86 -8.12 -8.88 -17.27
C SER A 86 -9.66 -8.88 -17.40
N PRO A 87 -10.22 -8.90 -18.62
CA PRO A 87 -11.67 -8.98 -18.83
C PRO A 87 -12.33 -10.20 -18.19
N ASN A 88 -11.55 -11.26 -17.90
CA ASN A 88 -12.03 -12.47 -17.23
C ASN A 88 -12.21 -12.30 -15.72
N LEU A 89 -11.69 -11.23 -15.13
CA LEU A 89 -11.88 -10.89 -13.73
C LEU A 89 -13.13 -10.03 -13.56
N LYS A 90 -13.73 -10.11 -12.38
CA LYS A 90 -14.88 -9.28 -12.01
C LYS A 90 -14.50 -7.79 -12.02
N GLN A 91 -15.10 -7.04 -12.92
CA GLN A 91 -14.82 -5.61 -13.10
C GLN A 91 -15.60 -4.77 -12.07
N THR A 92 -14.99 -4.52 -10.91
CA THR A 92 -15.54 -3.67 -9.86
C THR A 92 -14.44 -2.86 -9.19
N SER A 93 -14.78 -1.74 -8.54
CA SER A 93 -13.82 -0.96 -7.76
C SER A 93 -13.14 -1.83 -6.68
N GLN A 94 -13.89 -2.61 -5.91
CA GLN A 94 -13.34 -3.47 -4.86
C GLN A 94 -12.28 -4.46 -5.37
N VAL A 95 -12.51 -5.06 -6.54
CA VAL A 95 -11.54 -6.00 -7.13
C VAL A 95 -10.31 -5.25 -7.66
N ALA A 96 -10.48 -4.05 -8.22
CA ALA A 96 -9.37 -3.19 -8.61
C ALA A 96 -8.49 -2.79 -7.41
N GLU A 97 -9.10 -2.39 -6.30
CA GLU A 97 -8.37 -2.04 -5.06
C GLU A 97 -7.54 -3.22 -4.54
N LEU A 98 -8.15 -4.41 -4.48
CA LEU A 98 -7.47 -5.63 -4.05
C LEU A 98 -6.35 -6.03 -5.00
N ALA A 99 -6.57 -5.93 -6.32
CA ALA A 99 -5.55 -6.25 -7.31
C ALA A 99 -4.37 -5.24 -7.28
N ALA A 100 -4.64 -3.97 -6.98
CA ALA A 100 -3.58 -2.98 -6.77
C ALA A 100 -2.75 -3.32 -5.53
N CYS A 101 -3.40 -3.79 -4.45
CA CYS A 101 -2.74 -4.28 -3.25
C CYS A 101 -1.85 -5.51 -3.53
N GLU A 102 -2.36 -6.52 -4.25
CA GLU A 102 -1.58 -7.69 -4.65
C GLU A 102 -0.32 -7.28 -5.43
N ARG A 103 -0.47 -6.35 -6.38
CA ARG A 103 0.66 -5.87 -7.20
C ARG A 103 1.68 -5.12 -6.36
N ALA A 104 1.24 -4.28 -5.43
CA ALA A 104 2.13 -3.54 -4.53
C ALA A 104 2.92 -4.49 -3.62
N LEU A 105 2.28 -5.50 -3.04
CA LEU A 105 2.94 -6.47 -2.17
C LEU A 105 3.90 -7.38 -2.94
N LEU A 106 3.56 -7.78 -4.16
CA LEU A 106 4.49 -8.50 -5.02
C LEU A 106 5.73 -7.66 -5.35
N GLY A 107 5.53 -6.37 -5.67
CA GLY A 107 6.62 -5.42 -5.87
C GLY A 107 7.49 -5.27 -4.62
N ALA A 108 6.88 -5.14 -3.45
CA ALA A 108 7.58 -5.07 -2.17
C ALA A 108 8.41 -6.33 -1.89
N TYR A 109 7.88 -7.51 -2.16
CA TYR A 109 8.60 -8.78 -2.02
C TYR A 109 9.83 -8.85 -2.92
N VAL A 110 9.71 -8.41 -4.18
CA VAL A 110 10.87 -8.35 -5.10
C VAL A 110 11.89 -7.31 -4.63
N MET A 111 11.44 -6.11 -4.22
CA MET A 111 12.33 -5.07 -3.70
C MET A 111 13.10 -5.55 -2.46
N GLN A 112 12.46 -6.27 -1.55
CA GLN A 112 13.09 -6.83 -0.36
C GLN A 112 14.27 -7.74 -0.72
N LYS A 113 14.12 -8.59 -1.75
CA LYS A 113 15.18 -9.51 -2.20
C LYS A 113 16.35 -8.82 -2.89
N CYS A 114 16.15 -7.59 -3.38
CA CYS A 114 17.18 -6.81 -4.06
C CYS A 114 17.67 -5.60 -3.24
N TRP A 115 17.29 -5.53 -1.96
CA TRP A 115 17.45 -4.33 -1.15
C TRP A 115 18.92 -3.94 -0.93
N ASP A 116 19.81 -4.92 -0.75
CA ASP A 116 21.25 -4.65 -0.53
C ASP A 116 21.85 -3.84 -1.69
N GLY A 117 21.48 -4.15 -2.93
CA GLY A 117 21.93 -3.39 -4.11
C GLY A 117 21.26 -2.01 -4.26
N LEU A 118 20.10 -1.80 -3.65
CA LEU A 118 19.40 -0.51 -3.63
C LEU A 118 19.99 0.43 -2.55
N SER A 119 20.37 -0.11 -1.39
CA SER A 119 20.96 0.66 -0.28
C SER A 119 22.27 1.33 -0.70
N GLU A 120 23.15 0.60 -1.40
CA GLU A 120 24.43 1.11 -1.90
C GLU A 120 24.29 2.35 -2.80
N MET A 121 23.21 2.41 -3.62
CA MET A 121 22.95 3.53 -4.52
C MET A 121 22.48 4.81 -3.80
N THR A 122 21.93 4.69 -2.60
CA THR A 122 21.36 5.82 -1.86
C THR A 122 22.36 6.52 -0.94
N GLY A 123 23.54 5.94 -0.70
CA GLY A 123 24.58 6.48 0.18
C GLY A 123 24.19 6.55 1.66
N ASP A 124 22.96 6.13 1.95
CA ASP A 124 22.37 5.92 3.24
C ASP A 124 22.79 4.49 3.64
N GLY A 125 23.52 4.31 4.76
CA GLY A 125 24.21 3.06 5.13
C GLY A 125 23.35 1.79 5.15
N GLU A 126 23.95 0.63 5.48
CA GLU A 126 23.36 -0.73 5.44
C GLU A 126 22.06 -0.94 6.28
N GLU A 127 20.98 -0.21 5.99
CA GLU A 127 19.66 -0.45 6.54
C GLU A 127 18.88 -1.35 5.58
N ARG A 128 18.64 -2.60 6.00
CA ARG A 128 17.72 -3.51 5.31
C ARG A 128 16.30 -2.93 5.27
N LEU A 129 15.49 -3.39 4.31
CA LEU A 129 14.05 -3.14 4.36
C LEU A 129 13.50 -3.71 5.68
N HIS A 130 12.84 -2.85 6.44
CA HIS A 130 12.34 -3.14 7.78
C HIS A 130 10.82 -3.06 7.86
N THR A 131 10.16 -2.20 7.07
CA THR A 131 8.70 -2.05 7.13
C THR A 131 8.15 -1.58 5.80
N VAL A 132 7.02 -2.16 5.40
CA VAL A 132 6.24 -1.72 4.25
C VAL A 132 4.87 -1.23 4.73
N VAL A 133 4.53 0.01 4.42
CA VAL A 133 3.19 0.56 4.68
C VAL A 133 2.42 0.67 3.37
N ILE A 134 1.34 -0.09 3.25
CA ILE A 134 0.38 0.04 2.15
C ILE A 134 -0.60 1.16 2.50
N LYS A 135 -0.53 2.26 1.74
CA LYS A 135 -1.42 3.42 1.88
C LYS A 135 -2.57 3.33 0.88
N SER A 136 -3.81 3.51 1.35
CA SER A 136 -5.02 3.47 0.50
C SER A 136 -6.14 4.29 1.13
N ASP A 137 -7.05 4.84 0.32
CA ASP A 137 -8.33 5.41 0.75
C ASP A 137 -9.47 4.38 0.79
N SER A 138 -9.22 3.14 0.36
CA SER A 138 -10.17 2.04 0.42
C SER A 138 -10.28 1.43 1.81
N GLU A 139 -11.35 1.78 2.53
CA GLU A 139 -11.72 1.12 3.79
C GLU A 139 -11.85 -0.41 3.61
N TYR A 140 -12.32 -0.85 2.44
CA TYR A 140 -12.52 -2.27 2.13
C TYR A 140 -11.20 -3.07 2.15
N VAL A 141 -10.12 -2.50 1.61
CA VAL A 141 -8.78 -3.14 1.67
C VAL A 141 -8.23 -3.03 3.08
N VAL A 142 -8.20 -1.82 3.66
CA VAL A 142 -7.51 -1.59 4.94
C VAL A 142 -8.17 -2.37 6.07
N ARG A 143 -9.49 -2.28 6.25
CA ARG A 143 -10.21 -3.06 7.28
C ARG A 143 -10.28 -4.54 6.94
N GLY A 144 -10.35 -4.87 5.65
CA GLY A 144 -10.23 -6.25 5.20
C GLY A 144 -8.98 -6.92 5.75
N MET A 145 -7.82 -6.29 5.57
CA MET A 145 -6.53 -6.82 5.99
C MET A 145 -6.17 -6.60 7.45
N THR A 146 -6.86 -5.71 8.18
CA THR A 146 -6.50 -5.38 9.57
C THR A 146 -7.54 -5.72 10.61
N GLU A 147 -8.77 -6.08 10.20
CA GLU A 147 -9.86 -6.37 11.13
C GLU A 147 -10.62 -7.63 10.72
N TRP A 148 -11.05 -7.73 9.45
CA TRP A 148 -11.99 -8.76 9.03
C TRP A 148 -11.31 -10.09 8.74
N ILE A 149 -10.09 -10.07 8.21
CA ILE A 149 -9.37 -11.28 7.81
C ILE A 149 -9.18 -12.28 8.96
N PHE A 150 -8.93 -11.81 10.18
CA PHE A 150 -8.79 -12.70 11.34
C PHE A 150 -10.06 -13.49 11.61
N LYS A 151 -11.23 -12.85 11.48
CA LYS A 151 -12.53 -13.51 11.65
C LYS A 151 -12.85 -14.45 10.48
N TRP A 152 -12.50 -14.05 9.27
CA TRP A 152 -12.71 -14.87 8.08
C TRP A 152 -11.86 -16.13 8.09
N LYS A 153 -10.57 -16.04 8.45
CA LYS A 153 -9.68 -17.21 8.63
C LYS A 153 -10.20 -18.15 9.71
N ALA A 154 -10.73 -17.61 10.81
CA ALA A 154 -11.27 -18.42 11.90
C ALA A 154 -12.64 -19.09 11.59
N ASN A 155 -13.34 -18.64 10.56
CA ASN A 155 -14.69 -19.11 10.22
C ASN A 155 -14.79 -19.59 8.76
N ASP A 156 -13.75 -20.27 8.26
CA ASP A 156 -13.68 -20.86 6.93
C ASP A 156 -14.17 -19.94 5.80
N TRP A 157 -13.77 -18.66 5.86
CA TRP A 157 -14.13 -17.63 4.88
C TRP A 157 -15.64 -17.44 4.66
N THR A 158 -16.41 -17.59 5.74
CA THR A 158 -17.87 -17.41 5.75
C THR A 158 -18.28 -16.14 6.50
N THR A 159 -19.15 -15.35 5.88
CA THR A 159 -19.72 -14.11 6.46
C THR A 159 -20.70 -14.42 7.60
N ALA A 160 -21.04 -13.41 8.40
CA ALA A 160 -22.04 -13.54 9.47
C ALA A 160 -23.44 -13.98 8.99
N LYS A 161 -23.71 -13.88 7.67
CA LYS A 161 -24.95 -14.34 7.04
C LYS A 161 -24.87 -15.78 6.50
N GLY A 162 -23.77 -16.50 6.75
CA GLY A 162 -23.56 -17.86 6.24
C GLY A 162 -23.19 -17.94 4.76
N LEU A 163 -22.87 -16.80 4.12
CA LEU A 163 -22.44 -16.76 2.71
C LEU A 163 -20.92 -16.70 2.61
N PRO A 164 -20.31 -17.24 1.54
CA PRO A 164 -18.88 -17.06 1.27
C PRO A 164 -18.49 -15.58 1.24
N VAL A 165 -17.31 -15.26 1.78
CA VAL A 165 -16.76 -13.90 1.76
C VAL A 165 -16.51 -13.49 0.32
N ALA A 166 -17.05 -12.32 -0.06
CA ALA A 166 -16.81 -11.76 -1.38
C ALA A 166 -15.31 -11.50 -1.58
N ASN A 167 -14.81 -11.85 -2.77
CA ASN A 167 -13.41 -11.65 -3.15
C ASN A 167 -12.41 -12.37 -2.21
N GLN A 168 -12.82 -13.44 -1.51
CA GLN A 168 -11.96 -14.20 -0.59
C GLN A 168 -10.62 -14.64 -1.22
N GLU A 169 -10.62 -14.97 -2.52
CA GLU A 169 -9.41 -15.45 -3.20
C GLU A 169 -8.34 -14.35 -3.33
N HIS A 170 -8.75 -13.09 -3.45
CA HIS A 170 -7.83 -11.96 -3.43
C HIS A 170 -7.27 -11.74 -2.02
N PHE A 171 -8.13 -11.74 -1.00
CA PHE A 171 -7.68 -11.60 0.39
C PHE A 171 -6.72 -12.71 0.80
N LYS A 172 -6.97 -13.96 0.43
CA LYS A 172 -6.05 -15.08 0.67
C LYS A 172 -4.67 -14.83 0.05
N LYS A 173 -4.61 -14.34 -1.19
CA LYS A 173 -3.34 -14.02 -1.86
C LYS A 173 -2.59 -12.89 -1.18
N ILE A 174 -3.30 -11.81 -0.84
CA ILE A 174 -2.74 -10.66 -0.11
C ILE A 174 -2.18 -11.14 1.23
N ASP A 175 -2.94 -11.94 1.98
CA ASP A 175 -2.52 -12.53 3.26
C ASP A 175 -1.27 -13.39 3.13
N SER A 176 -1.19 -14.27 2.12
CA SER A 176 0.02 -15.06 1.86
C SER A 176 1.24 -14.21 1.49
N LEU A 177 1.05 -13.11 0.74
CA LEU A 177 2.15 -12.17 0.43
C LEU A 177 2.60 -11.40 1.67
N VAL A 178 1.68 -10.99 2.54
CA VAL A 178 1.99 -10.37 3.84
C VAL A 178 2.77 -11.36 4.71
N GLU A 179 2.28 -12.59 4.87
CA GLU A 179 2.97 -13.64 5.64
C GLU A 179 4.39 -13.90 5.09
N SER A 180 4.57 -13.87 3.76
CA SER A 180 5.88 -14.05 3.12
C SER A 180 6.86 -12.92 3.46
N LEU A 181 6.41 -11.66 3.45
CA LEU A 181 7.23 -10.49 3.86
C LEU A 181 7.52 -10.50 5.36
N GLU A 182 6.56 -10.88 6.19
CA GLU A 182 6.71 -10.97 7.65
C GLU A 182 7.70 -12.07 8.05
N ASN A 183 7.70 -13.21 7.36
CA ASN A 183 8.69 -14.28 7.55
C ASN A 183 10.12 -13.81 7.22
N GLU A 184 10.25 -12.84 6.32
CA GLU A 184 11.51 -12.16 5.98
C GLU A 184 11.83 -10.98 6.92
N GLN A 185 11.12 -10.88 8.06
CA GLN A 185 11.25 -9.82 9.05
C GLN A 185 10.95 -8.41 8.49
N VAL A 186 10.03 -8.32 7.53
CA VAL A 186 9.50 -7.08 6.96
C VAL A 186 8.01 -6.99 7.28
N PRO A 187 7.63 -6.47 8.46
CA PRO A 187 6.22 -6.22 8.79
C PRO A 187 5.52 -5.36 7.73
N VAL A 188 4.31 -5.78 7.37
CA VAL A 188 3.42 -5.04 6.48
C VAL A 188 2.32 -4.37 7.31
N GLN A 189 2.13 -3.07 7.10
CA GLN A 189 1.05 -2.33 7.75
C GLN A 189 0.16 -1.67 6.72
N PHE A 190 -1.13 -1.55 7.04
CA PHE A 190 -2.10 -0.87 6.19
C PHE A 190 -2.50 0.46 6.82
N TRP A 191 -2.42 1.51 6.03
CA TRP A 191 -2.74 2.88 6.40
C TRP A 191 -3.93 3.39 5.57
N GLN A 192 -5.04 3.63 6.25
CA GLN A 192 -6.19 4.30 5.64
C GLN A 192 -5.96 5.81 5.65
N VAL A 193 -6.07 6.45 4.49
CA VAL A 193 -5.99 7.91 4.34
C VAL A 193 -7.23 8.45 3.62
N PRO A 194 -7.58 9.73 3.79
CA PRO A 194 -8.55 10.37 2.91
C PRO A 194 -8.04 10.42 1.45
N ARG A 195 -8.96 10.40 0.48
CA ARG A 195 -8.64 10.34 -0.96
C ARG A 195 -7.70 11.45 -1.42
N GLU A 196 -7.81 12.64 -0.85
CA GLU A 196 -6.97 13.79 -1.18
C GLU A 196 -5.49 13.57 -0.84
N PHE A 197 -5.15 12.59 0.01
CA PHE A 197 -3.78 12.17 0.34
C PHE A 197 -3.31 10.95 -0.46
N ASN A 198 -4.11 10.46 -1.43
CA ASN A 198 -3.81 9.29 -2.26
C ASN A 198 -3.82 9.60 -3.78
N GLN A 199 -3.61 10.88 -4.15
CA GLN A 199 -3.83 11.36 -5.51
C GLN A 199 -2.90 10.75 -6.57
N GLU A 200 -1.68 10.38 -6.20
CA GLU A 200 -0.72 9.76 -7.12
C GLU A 200 -1.20 8.39 -7.59
N ALA A 201 -1.66 7.56 -6.66
CA ALA A 201 -2.19 6.24 -6.97
C ALA A 201 -3.51 6.35 -7.75
N ASP A 202 -4.39 7.28 -7.35
CA ASP A 202 -5.64 7.59 -8.07
C ASP A 202 -5.38 7.99 -9.53
N ARG A 203 -4.42 8.88 -9.78
CA ARG A 203 -4.01 9.28 -11.13
C ARG A 203 -3.50 8.11 -11.95
N LEU A 204 -2.71 7.22 -11.35
CA LEU A 204 -2.23 6.01 -12.02
C LEU A 204 -3.38 5.04 -12.32
N ALA A 205 -4.30 4.81 -11.38
CA ALA A 205 -5.44 3.94 -11.65
C ALA A 205 -6.29 4.51 -12.80
N ALA A 206 -6.55 5.81 -12.81
CA ALA A 206 -7.31 6.49 -13.84
C ALA A 206 -6.66 6.44 -15.23
N SER A 207 -5.32 6.40 -15.34
CA SER A 207 -4.62 6.43 -16.64
C SER A 207 -4.79 5.15 -17.47
N ALA A 208 -5.21 4.04 -16.85
CA ALA A 208 -5.42 2.74 -17.52
C ALA A 208 -6.91 2.41 -17.82
N LEU A 209 -7.81 3.40 -17.77
CA LEU A 209 -9.26 3.24 -17.99
C LEU A 209 -9.80 3.84 -19.28
#